data_AF-A0A9R1SYG0-F1
#
_entry.id   AF-A0A9R1SYG0-F1
#
_cell.length_a   1.000
_cell.length_b   1.000
_cell.length_c   1.000
_cell.angle_alpha   90.00
_cell.angle_beta   90.00
_cell.angle_gamma   90.00
#
_symmetry.space_group_name_H-M   'P 1'
#
loop_
_entity.id
_entity.type
_entity.pdbx_description
1 polymer ?
#
loop_
_entity_poly.entity_id
_entity_poly.type
_entity_poly.pdbx_seq_one_letter_code
_entity_poly.pdbx_strand_id
1 'polypeptide(L)'
;MISKAFILAVAITLIVAEQDPSTSPCEPGTQFKHYCNDCTCSADGTGAACTRQACYPGLFNKDGTLNNIETTTIKTEELPALPADLSCVAGLMYKNDCNTCRCIEDNKPVCTLMACVDPPK
;
A
#
# COMPACT_ATOMS: atom_id res chain seq x y z
N MET A 1 25.72 5.38 -52.34
CA MET A 1 24.24 5.45 -52.33
C MET A 1 23.74 4.54 -51.22
N ILE A 2 22.97 5.10 -50.30
CA ILE A 2 22.64 4.57 -48.96
C ILE A 2 21.58 3.46 -49.10
N SER A 3 21.92 2.22 -48.74
CA SER A 3 20.93 1.14 -48.63
C SER A 3 20.26 1.22 -47.25
N LYS A 4 18.96 1.50 -47.26
CA LYS A 4 18.13 1.74 -46.09
C LYS A 4 17.87 0.45 -45.34
N ALA A 5 18.60 0.20 -44.26
CA ALA A 5 18.16 -0.74 -43.24
C ALA A 5 17.14 -0.04 -42.35
N PHE A 6 15.85 -0.20 -42.66
CA PHE A 6 14.77 0.11 -41.72
C PHE A 6 14.73 -1.02 -40.68
N ILE A 7 15.58 -0.92 -39.66
CA ILE A 7 15.43 -1.73 -38.46
C ILE A 7 14.11 -1.27 -37.82
N LEU A 8 13.14 -2.18 -37.73
CA LEU A 8 11.89 -1.97 -36.99
C LEU A 8 12.25 -1.56 -35.57
N ALA A 9 12.23 -0.26 -35.30
CA ALA A 9 12.13 0.24 -33.94
C ALA A 9 10.71 -0.09 -33.49
N VAL A 10 10.54 -1.26 -32.87
CA VAL A 10 9.36 -1.49 -32.03
C VAL A 10 9.51 -0.50 -30.89
N ALA A 11 8.91 0.67 -31.05
CA ALA A 11 8.68 1.60 -29.98
C ALA A 11 7.74 0.90 -29.00
N ILE A 12 8.32 0.14 -28.08
CA ILE A 12 7.64 -0.30 -26.86
C ILE A 12 7.38 1.00 -26.13
N THR A 13 6.24 1.60 -26.42
CA THR A 13 5.66 2.62 -25.59
C THR A 13 5.50 1.94 -24.23
N LEU A 14 6.39 2.24 -23.30
CA LEU A 14 6.20 1.91 -21.89
C LEU A 14 5.07 2.82 -21.40
N ILE A 15 3.85 2.54 -21.86
CA ILE A 15 2.67 2.82 -21.07
C ILE A 15 2.87 1.96 -19.82
N VAL A 16 3.31 2.62 -18.74
CA VAL A 16 3.24 2.03 -17.40
C VAL A 16 1.75 1.96 -17.09
N ALA A 17 1.08 0.96 -17.67
CA ALA A 17 -0.27 0.62 -17.33
C ALA A 17 -0.23 0.17 -15.87
N GLU A 18 -1.06 0.79 -15.04
CA GLU A 18 -1.26 0.38 -13.66
C GLU A 18 -1.69 -1.09 -13.68
N GLN A 19 -0.76 -1.99 -13.35
CA GLN A 19 -0.95 -3.44 -13.54
C GLN A 19 -2.04 -3.94 -12.57
N ASP A 20 -3.27 -4.05 -13.09
CA ASP A 20 -4.46 -4.59 -12.42
C ASP A 20 -4.34 -6.11 -12.31
N PRO A 21 -4.34 -6.68 -11.09
CA PRO A 21 -4.13 -8.12 -10.90
C PRO A 21 -5.20 -8.97 -11.58
N SER A 22 -6.39 -8.46 -11.87
CA SER A 22 -7.46 -9.21 -12.52
C SER A 22 -7.19 -9.53 -13.99
N THR A 23 -6.32 -8.77 -14.65
CA THR A 23 -5.97 -8.93 -16.08
C THR A 23 -4.47 -9.03 -16.31
N SER A 24 -3.69 -9.25 -15.26
CA SER A 24 -2.23 -9.30 -15.34
C SER A 24 -1.72 -10.72 -15.16
N PRO A 25 -0.77 -11.18 -16.00
CA PRO A 25 -0.20 -12.51 -15.87
C PRO A 25 0.45 -12.75 -14.50
N CYS A 26 0.27 -13.96 -13.98
CA CYS A 26 0.80 -14.40 -12.69
C CYS A 26 1.08 -15.92 -12.71
N GLU A 27 1.81 -16.42 -11.70
CA GLU A 27 2.08 -17.86 -11.58
C GLU A 27 0.82 -18.61 -11.07
N PRO A 28 0.29 -19.60 -11.82
CA PRO A 28 -0.96 -20.27 -11.48
C PRO A 28 -1.02 -20.81 -10.06
N GLY A 29 -2.12 -20.54 -9.34
CA GLY A 29 -2.35 -21.01 -7.98
C GLY A 29 -1.56 -20.28 -6.88
N THR A 30 -0.67 -19.35 -7.24
CA THR A 30 0.05 -18.54 -6.24
C THR A 30 -0.88 -17.56 -5.53
N GLN A 31 -0.52 -17.27 -4.28
CA GLN A 31 -1.18 -16.26 -3.46
C GLN A 31 -0.24 -15.08 -3.30
N PHE A 32 -0.78 -13.87 -3.45
CA PHE A 32 -0.02 -12.64 -3.31
C PHE A 32 -0.93 -11.52 -2.79
N LYS A 33 -0.33 -10.42 -2.36
CA LYS A 33 -1.05 -9.21 -1.97
C LYS A 33 -1.10 -8.21 -3.12
N HIS A 34 -2.22 -7.52 -3.25
CA HIS A 34 -2.36 -6.32 -4.05
C HIS A 34 -2.87 -5.20 -3.16
N TYR A 35 -1.96 -4.35 -2.68
CA TYR A 35 -2.21 -3.47 -1.54
C TYR A 35 -2.72 -4.29 -0.33
N CYS A 36 -3.80 -3.88 0.32
CA CYS A 36 -4.38 -4.61 1.45
C CYS A 36 -5.09 -5.92 1.05
N ASN A 37 -5.39 -6.12 -0.24
CA ASN A 37 -6.20 -7.23 -0.71
C ASN A 37 -5.38 -8.52 -0.88
N ASP A 38 -5.99 -9.65 -0.51
CA ASP A 38 -5.48 -10.99 -0.78
C ASP A 38 -5.93 -11.43 -2.16
N CYS A 39 -4.98 -11.90 -2.97
CA CYS A 39 -5.19 -12.35 -4.34
C CYS A 39 -4.75 -13.80 -4.51
N THR A 40 -5.45 -14.54 -5.37
CA THR A 40 -5.06 -15.87 -5.84
C THR A 40 -5.05 -15.90 -7.36
N CYS A 41 -3.93 -16.32 -7.95
CA CYS A 41 -3.78 -16.41 -9.40
C CYS A 41 -4.64 -17.54 -9.98
N SER A 42 -5.31 -17.26 -11.11
CA SER A 42 -6.12 -18.24 -11.84
C SER A 42 -5.28 -19.40 -12.36
N ALA A 43 -5.91 -20.54 -12.63
CA ALA A 43 -5.24 -21.74 -13.14
C ALA A 43 -4.60 -21.54 -14.52
N ASP A 44 -5.09 -20.58 -15.32
CA ASP A 44 -4.54 -20.24 -16.63
C ASP A 44 -3.42 -19.19 -16.58
N GLY A 45 -3.14 -18.61 -15.41
CA GLY A 45 -2.08 -17.62 -15.20
C GLY A 45 -2.33 -16.27 -15.85
N THR A 46 -3.55 -15.98 -16.29
CA THR A 46 -3.88 -14.74 -17.03
C THR A 46 -4.35 -13.59 -16.14
N GLY A 47 -4.70 -13.89 -14.88
CA GLY A 47 -5.18 -12.91 -13.91
C GLY A 47 -5.38 -13.53 -12.53
N ALA A 48 -5.84 -12.72 -11.58
CA ALA A 48 -6.08 -13.15 -10.22
C ALA A 48 -7.45 -12.70 -9.71
N ALA A 49 -8.03 -13.53 -8.83
CA ALA A 49 -9.18 -13.14 -8.02
C ALA A 49 -8.69 -12.55 -6.71
N CYS A 50 -9.11 -11.33 -6.38
CA CYS A 50 -8.73 -10.64 -5.15
C CYS A 50 -9.94 -10.35 -4.26
N THR A 51 -9.71 -10.21 -2.95
CA THR A 51 -10.67 -9.57 -2.06
C THR A 51 -10.95 -8.12 -2.50
N ARG A 52 -12.03 -7.53 -1.99
CA ARG A 52 -12.46 -6.16 -2.33
C ARG A 52 -12.52 -5.25 -1.11
N GLN A 53 -11.46 -5.27 -0.31
CA GLN A 53 -11.25 -4.34 0.79
C GLN A 53 -10.93 -2.95 0.22
N ALA A 54 -11.51 -1.92 0.84
CA ALA A 54 -11.15 -0.54 0.57
C ALA A 54 -9.80 -0.24 1.25
N CYS A 55 -8.71 -0.30 0.48
CA CYS A 55 -7.39 0.04 0.99
C CYS A 55 -7.26 1.57 1.09
N TYR A 56 -6.78 2.06 2.24
CA TYR A 56 -6.48 3.49 2.38
C TYR A 56 -5.33 3.86 1.43
N PRO A 57 -5.50 4.88 0.56
CA PRO A 57 -4.44 5.37 -0.31
C PRO A 57 -3.21 5.77 0.53
N GLY A 58 -2.02 5.41 0.06
CA GLY A 58 -0.78 5.73 0.76
C GLY A 58 -0.70 5.13 2.17
N LEU A 59 -1.30 3.95 2.41
CA LEU A 59 -1.04 3.13 3.61
C LEU A 59 -0.33 1.82 3.28
N PHE A 60 -0.66 1.24 2.13
CA PHE A 60 -0.07 -0.01 1.64
C PHE A 60 0.69 0.26 0.34
N ASN A 61 1.82 -0.39 0.19
CA ASN A 61 2.50 -0.56 -1.08
C ASN A 61 1.76 -1.61 -1.91
N LYS A 62 2.02 -1.65 -3.22
CA LYS A 62 1.36 -2.59 -4.14
C LYS A 62 1.55 -4.06 -3.75
N ASP A 63 2.69 -4.40 -3.15
CA ASP A 63 3.03 -5.74 -2.66
C ASP A 63 2.40 -6.10 -1.29
N GLY A 64 1.59 -5.20 -0.73
CA GLY A 64 0.93 -5.36 0.57
C GLY A 64 1.78 -5.04 1.79
N THR A 65 3.04 -4.63 1.61
CA THR A 65 3.81 -4.06 2.71
C THR A 65 3.26 -2.69 3.10
N LEU A 66 3.42 -2.27 4.35
CA LEU A 66 3.00 -0.92 4.78
C LEU A 66 3.95 0.13 4.21
N ASN A 67 3.41 1.24 3.73
CA ASN A 67 4.24 2.32 3.22
C ASN A 67 4.92 3.09 4.37
N ASN A 68 6.19 3.43 4.17
CA ASN A 68 7.02 4.19 5.11
C ASN A 68 7.09 3.60 6.53
N ILE A 69 7.45 2.32 6.61
CA ILE A 69 8.09 1.80 7.82
C ILE A 69 9.53 1.44 7.42
N GLU A 70 10.45 2.39 7.56
CA GLU A 70 11.69 1.97 8.22
C GLU A 70 11.24 1.51 9.60
N THR A 71 11.34 0.21 9.87
CA THR A 71 10.91 -0.42 11.11
C THR A 71 11.88 -0.04 12.22
N THR A 72 11.93 1.25 12.52
CA THR A 72 12.53 1.72 13.75
C THR A 72 11.60 1.18 14.83
N THR A 73 12.14 0.30 15.66
CA THR A 73 11.51 -0.39 16.79
C THR A 73 11.13 0.60 17.90
N ILE A 74 10.39 1.65 17.55
CA ILE A 74 9.89 2.65 18.48
C ILE A 74 8.76 1.99 19.26
N LYS A 75 8.92 1.94 20.58
CA LYS A 75 7.88 1.44 21.46
C LYS A 75 6.69 2.38 21.36
N THR A 76 5.47 1.85 21.38
CA THR A 76 4.22 2.64 21.30
C THR A 76 4.16 3.77 22.35
N GLU A 77 4.88 3.65 23.46
CA GLU A 77 4.98 4.68 24.51
C GLU A 77 5.81 5.91 24.14
N GLU A 78 6.68 5.81 23.13
CA GLU A 78 7.56 6.88 22.67
C GLU A 78 6.96 7.68 21.50
N LEU A 79 5.81 7.24 20.97
CA LEU A 79 5.13 7.94 19.88
C LEU A 79 4.54 9.28 20.36
N PRO A 80 4.70 10.37 19.59
CA PRO A 80 4.07 11.63 19.91
C PRO A 80 2.55 11.49 19.92
N ALA A 81 1.88 12.20 20.82
CA ALA A 81 0.43 12.29 20.80
C ALA A 81 -0.04 12.94 19.49
N LEU A 82 -1.09 12.39 18.88
CA LEU A 82 -1.73 13.01 17.73
C LEU A 82 -2.40 14.33 18.18
N PRO A 83 -2.13 15.46 17.51
CA PRO A 83 -2.80 16.72 17.78
C PRO A 83 -4.33 16.61 17.74
N ALA A 84 -5.02 17.40 18.58
CA ALA A 84 -6.48 17.38 18.68
C ALA A 84 -7.20 17.83 17.39
N ASP A 85 -6.53 18.62 16.55
CA ASP A 85 -7.01 19.02 15.21
C ASP A 85 -6.73 17.96 14.13
N LEU A 86 -6.19 16.79 14.52
CA LEU A 86 -5.81 15.67 13.67
C LEU A 86 -4.73 16.00 12.64
N SER A 87 -4.01 17.10 12.82
CA SER A 87 -2.86 17.44 11.98
C SER A 87 -1.72 16.44 12.20
N CYS A 88 -1.06 16.04 11.12
CA CYS A 88 0.10 15.14 11.20
C CYS A 88 1.05 15.36 10.02
N VAL A 89 2.27 14.81 10.12
CA VAL A 89 3.25 14.84 9.03
C VAL A 89 3.33 13.47 8.38
N ALA A 90 3.10 13.41 7.07
CA ALA A 90 3.12 12.16 6.29
C ALA A 90 4.36 11.31 6.60
N GLY A 91 4.15 10.01 6.80
CA GLY A 91 5.20 9.03 7.16
C GLY A 91 5.49 8.93 8.66
N LEU A 92 5.06 9.89 9.49
CA LEU A 92 5.22 9.78 10.94
C LEU A 92 4.10 8.97 11.60
N MET A 93 4.40 8.43 12.77
CA MET A 93 3.47 7.69 13.62
C MET A 93 3.11 8.50 14.86
N TYR A 94 1.87 8.33 15.32
CA TYR A 94 1.32 9.04 16.46
C TYR A 94 0.53 8.09 17.35
N LYS A 95 0.35 8.50 18.61
CA LYS A 95 -0.56 7.86 19.55
C LYS A 95 -1.82 8.70 19.70
N ASN A 96 -2.99 8.08 19.56
CA ASN A 96 -4.27 8.71 19.86
C ASN A 96 -4.98 7.84 20.90
N ASP A 97 -4.87 8.23 22.17
CA ASP A 97 -5.25 7.39 23.30
C ASP A 97 -4.54 6.02 23.24
N CYS A 98 -5.24 4.89 23.30
CA CYS A 98 -4.65 3.56 23.14
C CYS A 98 -4.35 3.22 21.68
N ASN A 99 -4.87 3.97 20.72
CA ASN A 99 -4.71 3.70 19.30
C ASN A 99 -3.39 4.20 18.75
N THR A 100 -2.86 3.48 17.77
CA THR A 100 -1.69 3.90 16.99
C THR A 100 -2.16 4.40 15.63
N CYS A 101 -1.63 5.54 15.21
CA CYS A 101 -1.96 6.20 13.96
C CYS A 101 -0.73 6.29 13.07
N ARG A 102 -0.93 6.09 11.77
CA ARG A 102 0.04 6.44 10.73
C ARG A 102 -0.47 7.63 9.96
N CYS A 103 0.38 8.63 9.76
CA CYS A 103 0.06 9.72 8.86
C CYS A 103 0.35 9.29 7.43
N ILE A 104 -0.70 9.17 6.61
CA ILE A 104 -0.60 8.81 5.20
C ILE A 104 -0.29 10.06 4.36
N GLU A 105 -0.21 9.88 3.04
CA GLU A 105 -0.18 10.99 2.09
C GLU A 105 -1.37 11.94 2.32
N ASP A 106 -1.22 13.22 1.96
CA ASP A 106 -2.14 14.32 2.31
C ASP A 106 -2.23 14.71 3.80
N ASN A 107 -1.27 14.29 4.63
CA ASN A 107 -1.22 14.64 6.05
C ASN A 107 -2.48 14.22 6.83
N LYS A 108 -3.02 13.04 6.50
CA LYS A 108 -4.19 12.46 7.16
C LYS A 108 -3.79 11.32 8.08
N PRO A 109 -4.24 11.28 9.34
CA PRO A 109 -3.97 10.15 10.22
C PRO A 109 -4.95 9.01 9.94
N VAL A 110 -4.43 7.80 9.77
CA VAL A 110 -5.20 6.54 9.80
C VAL A 110 -4.82 5.79 11.06
N CYS A 111 -5.80 5.58 11.94
CA CYS A 111 -5.61 4.97 13.26
C CYS A 111 -6.18 3.57 13.33
N THR A 112 -5.64 2.75 14.24
CA THR A 112 -6.37 1.59 14.75
C THR A 112 -7.68 2.02 15.40
N LEU A 113 -8.63 1.10 15.53
CA LEU A 113 -9.97 1.34 16.08
C LEU A 113 -10.23 0.48 17.33
N MET A 114 -9.23 0.41 18.21
CA MET A 114 -9.35 -0.23 19.51
C MET A 114 -10.25 0.60 20.42
N ALA A 115 -11.12 -0.07 21.19
CA ALA A 115 -11.86 0.56 22.27
C ALA A 115 -10.90 0.86 23.42
N CYS A 116 -10.67 2.13 23.69
CA CYS A 116 -9.80 2.57 24.77
C CYS A 116 -10.57 2.64 26.09
N VAL A 117 -9.95 2.14 27.15
CA VAL A 117 -10.50 2.19 28.50
C VAL A 117 -9.80 3.33 29.22
N ASP A 118 -10.57 4.28 29.74
CA ASP A 118 -10.03 5.33 30.59
C ASP A 118 -9.31 4.69 31.79
N PRO A 119 -8.10 5.15 32.16
CA PRO A 119 -7.49 4.72 33.40
C PRO A 119 -8.42 5.04 34.58
N PRO A 120 -8.48 4.18 35.61
CA PRO A 120 -9.30 4.45 36.78
C PRO A 120 -8.89 5.79 37.43
N LYS A 121 -9.90 6.60 37.77
CA LYS A 121 -9.75 7.91 38.41
C LYS A 121 -9.23 7.79 39.84
#